data_AF-A0A561SE89-F1
#
_entry.id   AF-A0A561SE89-F1
#
_cell.length_a   1.000
_cell.length_b   1.000
_cell.length_c   1.000
_cell.angle_alpha   90.00
_cell.angle_beta   90.00
_cell.angle_gamma   90.00
#
_symmetry.space_group_name_H-M   'P 1'
#
loop_
_entity.id
_entity.type
_entity.pdbx_description
1 polymer ?
#
loop_
_entity_poly.entity_id
_entity_poly.type
_entity_poly.pdbx_seq_one_letter_code
_entity_poly.pdbx_strand_id
1 'polypeptide(L)'
;MRTFAQWDLTEQRPPVEGVPDAVVASCARIGHDLLAAPAAFPLPVAQLRWWAGEYDDEEAPPDVLLVGLTAEQGMRFGSGVAPDAEPSAELTAALADGVQDHLAGYEFVQWPACPGHQHLLRAGVVGEDACWSCPDSGRPVAVIGALAPTRG
;
A
#
# COMPACT_ATOMS: atom_id res chain seq x y z
N MET A 1 4.46 -0.30 -20.26
CA MET A 1 4.87 -0.17 -18.84
C MET A 1 6.00 -1.14 -18.59
N ARG A 2 7.16 -0.63 -18.16
CA ARG A 2 8.35 -1.41 -17.92
C ARG A 2 8.55 -1.58 -16.41
N THR A 3 8.71 -2.81 -15.94
CA THR A 3 9.08 -3.09 -14.53
C THR A 3 10.59 -3.09 -14.43
N PHE A 4 11.15 -2.43 -13.43
CA PHE A 4 12.60 -2.50 -13.18
C PHE A 4 12.95 -3.01 -11.77
N ALA A 5 11.99 -3.03 -10.83
CA ALA A 5 12.20 -3.61 -9.50
C ALA A 5 10.96 -4.38 -9.00
N GLN A 6 11.22 -5.41 -8.18
CA GLN A 6 10.22 -6.16 -7.42
C GLN A 6 10.83 -6.57 -6.06
N TRP A 7 10.03 -6.52 -4.99
CA TRP A 7 10.49 -6.87 -3.65
C TRP A 7 9.37 -7.41 -2.76
N ASP A 8 9.76 -8.05 -1.64
CA ASP A 8 8.84 -8.64 -0.67
C ASP A 8 8.07 -7.57 0.12
N LEU A 9 6.87 -7.92 0.60
CA LEU A 9 5.97 -6.98 1.28
C LEU A 9 6.60 -6.21 2.45
N THR A 10 7.48 -6.87 3.21
CA THR A 10 8.08 -6.33 4.44
C THR A 10 9.57 -6.04 4.31
N GLU A 11 10.10 -6.02 3.09
CA GLU A 11 11.49 -5.61 2.88
C GLU A 11 11.68 -4.19 3.44
N GLN A 12 12.57 -4.08 4.42
CA GLN A 12 12.83 -2.85 5.17
C GLN A 12 14.22 -2.29 4.85
N ARG A 13 15.07 -3.05 4.15
CA ARG A 13 16.46 -2.67 3.90
C ARG A 13 16.63 -2.15 2.49
N PRO A 14 16.64 -0.82 2.29
CA PRO A 14 17.20 -0.27 1.08
C PRO A 14 18.67 -0.71 0.89
N PRO A 15 19.16 -0.68 -0.36
CA PRO A 15 18.51 -0.11 -1.54
C PRO A 15 17.66 -1.14 -2.30
N VAL A 16 16.48 -0.71 -2.77
CA VAL A 16 15.84 -1.28 -3.95
C VAL A 16 16.25 -0.39 -5.12
N GLU A 17 17.04 -0.93 -6.05
CA GLU A 17 17.64 -0.14 -7.13
C GLU A 17 16.56 0.61 -7.94
N GLY A 18 16.73 1.93 -8.09
CA GLY A 18 15.82 2.80 -8.81
C GLY A 18 14.53 3.20 -8.06
N VAL A 19 14.38 2.82 -6.78
CA VAL A 19 13.21 3.18 -5.97
C VAL A 19 13.64 4.04 -4.77
N PRO A 20 12.99 5.20 -4.52
CA PRO A 20 13.30 6.03 -3.36
C PRO A 20 13.09 5.30 -2.02
N ASP A 21 14.01 5.50 -1.07
CA ASP A 21 13.95 4.84 0.25
C ASP A 21 12.62 5.14 0.98
N ALA A 22 12.08 6.35 0.81
CA ALA A 22 10.80 6.77 1.37
C ALA A 22 9.63 5.90 0.89
N VAL A 23 9.66 5.52 -0.39
CA VAL A 23 8.67 4.65 -1.02
C VAL A 23 8.82 3.23 -0.46
N VAL A 24 10.04 2.69 -0.43
CA VAL A 24 10.31 1.35 0.12
C VAL A 24 9.84 1.26 1.57
N ALA A 25 10.14 2.25 2.40
CA ALA A 25 9.72 2.31 3.79
C ALA A 25 8.18 2.39 3.94
N SER A 26 7.50 3.17 3.10
CA SER A 26 6.03 3.26 3.09
C SER A 26 5.40 1.92 2.68
N CYS A 27 5.92 1.30 1.63
CA CYS A 27 5.53 -0.03 1.17
C CYS A 27 5.71 -1.09 2.27
N ALA A 28 6.82 -1.05 3.01
CA ALA A 28 7.06 -1.99 4.11
C ALA A 28 6.00 -1.88 5.22
N ARG A 29 5.61 -0.65 5.60
CA ARG A 29 4.55 -0.41 6.59
C ARG A 29 3.21 -0.97 6.13
N ILE A 30 2.81 -0.69 4.89
CA ILE A 30 1.56 -1.23 4.33
C ILE A 30 1.62 -2.77 4.24
N GLY A 31 2.77 -3.32 3.85
CA GLY A 31 3.01 -4.75 3.79
C GLY A 31 2.87 -5.45 5.14
N HIS A 32 3.31 -4.84 6.23
CA HIS A 32 3.08 -5.36 7.59
C HIS A 32 1.59 -5.47 7.91
N ASP A 33 0.79 -4.46 7.57
CA ASP A 33 -0.65 -4.50 7.82
C ASP A 33 -1.36 -5.53 6.93
N LEU A 34 -0.90 -5.69 5.68
CA LEU A 34 -1.41 -6.73 4.78
C LEU A 34 -1.12 -8.13 5.35
N LEU A 35 0.07 -8.37 5.90
CA LEU A 35 0.39 -9.64 6.55
C LEU A 35 -0.38 -9.88 7.86
N ALA A 36 -0.87 -8.82 8.50
CA ALA A 36 -1.78 -8.90 9.65
C ALA A 36 -3.25 -9.12 9.24
N ALA A 37 -3.56 -9.19 7.94
CA ALA A 37 -4.90 -9.48 7.45
C ALA A 37 -5.42 -10.84 7.99
N PRO A 38 -6.75 -10.99 8.15
CA PRO A 38 -7.31 -12.21 8.72
C PRO A 38 -7.06 -13.42 7.81
N ALA A 39 -7.08 -14.63 8.36
CA ALA A 39 -6.90 -15.85 7.56
C ALA A 39 -7.96 -16.03 6.45
N ALA A 40 -9.13 -15.38 6.59
CA ALA A 40 -10.17 -15.33 5.57
C ALA A 40 -9.90 -14.33 4.43
N PHE A 41 -8.73 -13.68 4.40
CA PHE A 41 -8.34 -12.80 3.31
C PHE A 41 -8.27 -13.62 2.01
N PRO A 42 -8.97 -13.20 0.95
CA PRO A 42 -9.20 -14.04 -0.24
C PRO A 42 -7.99 -14.10 -1.18
N LEU A 43 -6.96 -13.28 -0.95
CA LEU A 43 -5.72 -13.30 -1.72
C LEU A 43 -4.60 -14.00 -0.93
N PRO A 44 -3.70 -14.73 -1.61
CA PRO A 44 -2.53 -15.31 -0.97
C PRO A 44 -1.52 -14.20 -0.63
N VAL A 45 -1.69 -13.52 0.51
CA VAL A 45 -0.86 -12.37 0.91
C VAL A 45 0.65 -12.65 0.83
N ALA A 46 1.07 -13.87 1.19
CA ALA A 46 2.46 -14.31 1.13
C ALA A 46 3.06 -14.32 -0.30
N GLN A 47 2.22 -14.35 -1.33
CA GLN A 47 2.62 -14.29 -2.75
C GLN A 47 2.59 -12.87 -3.31
N LEU A 48 2.06 -11.89 -2.57
CA LEU A 48 2.08 -10.50 -3.02
C LEU A 48 3.50 -9.97 -3.01
N ARG A 49 3.81 -9.16 -4.01
CA ARG A 49 5.08 -8.46 -4.15
C ARG A 49 4.82 -7.01 -4.48
N TRP A 50 5.66 -6.14 -3.94
CA TRP A 50 5.76 -4.79 -4.47
C TRP A 50 6.48 -4.84 -5.81
N TRP A 51 6.11 -3.93 -6.70
CA TRP A 51 6.84 -3.70 -7.94
C TRP A 51 6.96 -2.21 -8.19
N ALA A 52 8.04 -1.83 -8.86
CA ALA A 52 8.24 -0.50 -9.38
C ALA A 52 8.55 -0.53 -10.89
N GLY A 53 8.08 0.51 -11.57
CA GLY A 53 8.23 0.63 -13.00
C GLY A 53 7.94 2.02 -13.49
N GLU A 54 7.92 2.15 -14.81
CA GLU A 54 7.64 3.40 -15.51
C GLU A 54 6.71 3.12 -16.69
N TYR A 55 6.05 4.17 -17.15
CA TYR A 55 5.33 4.09 -18.42
C TYR A 55 6.33 3.88 -19.56
N ASP A 56 5.94 3.07 -20.53
CA ASP A 56 6.73 2.81 -21.75
C ASP A 56 6.16 3.63 -22.93
N ASP A 57 5.42 4.68 -22.59
CA ASP A 57 4.64 5.50 -23.50
C ASP A 57 5.25 6.90 -23.52
N GLU A 58 5.55 7.40 -24.72
CA GLU A 58 6.11 8.74 -24.93
C GLU A 58 5.13 9.86 -24.52
N GLU A 59 3.83 9.56 -24.40
CA GLU A 59 2.80 10.49 -23.91
C GLU A 59 2.62 10.48 -22.38
N ALA A 60 3.27 9.56 -21.67
CA ALA A 60 3.18 9.52 -20.22
C ALA A 60 3.87 10.74 -19.60
N PRO A 61 3.40 11.21 -18.43
CA PRO A 61 4.08 12.28 -17.73
C PRO A 61 5.54 11.88 -17.49
N PRO A 62 6.51 12.69 -17.92
CA PRO A 62 7.90 12.45 -17.56
C PRO A 62 7.99 12.45 -16.03
N ASP A 63 8.92 11.66 -15.50
CA ASP A 63 9.24 11.67 -14.07
C ASP A 63 8.10 11.18 -13.15
N VAL A 64 7.35 10.15 -13.56
CA VAL A 64 6.43 9.43 -12.66
C VAL A 64 6.93 8.00 -12.47
N LEU A 65 7.25 7.68 -11.22
CA LEU A 65 7.54 6.32 -10.79
C LEU A 65 6.20 5.61 -10.52
N LEU A 66 5.97 4.45 -11.11
CA LEU A 66 4.82 3.60 -10.77
C LEU A 66 5.21 2.62 -9.68
N VAL A 67 4.41 2.56 -8.62
CA VAL A 67 4.59 1.63 -7.50
C VAL A 67 3.26 0.99 -7.13
N GLY A 68 3.26 -0.33 -6.94
CA GLY A 68 2.07 -1.00 -6.41
C GLY A 68 2.30 -2.48 -6.18
N LEU A 69 1.23 -3.24 -6.05
CA LEU A 69 1.31 -4.67 -5.79
C LEU A 69 1.10 -5.49 -7.05
N THR A 70 1.70 -6.68 -7.04
CA THR A 70 1.45 -7.73 -8.02
C THR A 70 1.33 -9.08 -7.33
N ALA A 71 0.54 -9.98 -7.91
CA ALA A 71 0.46 -11.39 -7.57
C ALA A 71 0.68 -12.24 -8.82
N GLU A 72 1.18 -13.47 -8.65
CA GLU A 72 1.39 -14.41 -9.75
C GLU A 72 0.09 -14.73 -10.53
N GLN A 73 -1.08 -14.61 -9.88
CA GLN A 73 -2.39 -14.93 -10.45
C GLN A 73 -3.06 -13.75 -11.17
N GLY A 74 -2.30 -12.72 -11.55
CA GLY A 74 -2.75 -11.67 -12.46
C GLY A 74 -3.19 -10.36 -11.79
N MET A 75 -3.27 -10.30 -10.46
CA MET A 75 -3.42 -9.02 -9.76
C MET A 75 -2.20 -8.16 -10.05
N ARG A 76 -2.45 -6.95 -10.56
CA ARG A 76 -1.41 -5.95 -10.75
C ARG A 76 -2.01 -4.56 -10.80
N PHE A 77 -1.52 -3.69 -9.95
CA PHE A 77 -1.80 -2.26 -10.03
C PHE A 77 -0.58 -1.46 -9.64
N GLY A 78 -0.59 -0.19 -10.02
CA GLY A 78 0.43 0.78 -9.64
C GLY A 78 -0.20 2.16 -9.49
N SER A 79 0.30 2.92 -8.54
CA SER A 79 0.01 4.34 -8.37
C SER A 79 1.25 5.14 -8.76
N GLY A 80 1.04 6.31 -9.36
CA GLY A 80 2.12 7.24 -9.64
C GLY A 80 2.63 7.89 -8.35
N VAL A 81 3.94 7.88 -8.18
CA VAL A 81 4.65 8.60 -7.12
C VAL A 81 5.75 9.47 -7.75
N ALA A 82 6.08 10.57 -7.08
CA ALA A 82 7.19 11.40 -7.48
C ALA A 82 8.52 10.64 -7.31
N PRO A 83 9.47 10.76 -8.24
CA PRO A 83 10.76 10.07 -8.19
C PRO A 83 11.68 10.65 -7.12
N ASP A 84 11.41 11.88 -6.68
CA ASP A 84 12.06 12.59 -5.56
C ASP A 84 11.18 12.58 -4.30
N ALA A 85 10.29 11.58 -4.16
CA ALA A 85 9.42 11.48 -3.00
C ALA A 85 10.22 11.41 -1.70
N GLU A 86 10.00 12.39 -0.83
CA GLU A 86 10.57 12.46 0.50
C GLU A 86 9.74 11.65 1.52
N PRO A 87 10.36 11.14 2.61
CA PRO A 87 9.63 10.46 3.67
C PRO A 87 8.57 11.37 4.29
N SER A 88 7.30 10.97 4.20
CA SER A 88 6.18 11.74 4.74
C SER A 88 5.00 10.83 5.11
N ALA A 89 4.17 11.30 6.04
CA ALA A 89 2.94 10.61 6.40
C ALA A 89 1.96 10.59 5.22
N GLU A 90 1.96 11.64 4.42
CA GLU A 90 1.16 11.82 3.21
C GLU A 90 1.50 10.76 2.16
N LEU A 91 2.79 10.50 1.91
CA LEU A 91 3.23 9.44 0.98
C LEU A 91 2.72 8.07 1.44
N THR A 92 2.92 7.73 2.71
CA THR A 92 2.45 6.44 3.24
C THR A 92 0.93 6.33 3.16
N ALA A 93 0.19 7.37 3.54
CA ALA A 93 -1.27 7.38 3.50
C ALA A 93 -1.79 7.24 2.06
N ALA A 94 -1.21 7.97 1.09
CA ALA A 94 -1.63 7.91 -0.31
C ALA A 94 -1.36 6.53 -0.94
N LEU A 95 -0.20 5.92 -0.67
CA LEU A 95 0.09 4.56 -1.13
C LEU A 95 -0.85 3.53 -0.51
N ALA A 96 -1.17 3.67 0.79
CA ALA A 96 -2.09 2.80 1.48
C ALA A 96 -3.53 2.92 0.94
N ASP A 97 -3.96 4.14 0.62
CA ASP A 97 -5.23 4.45 -0.02
C ASP A 97 -5.31 3.78 -1.40
N GLY A 98 -4.29 3.94 -2.24
CA GLY A 98 -4.24 3.28 -3.56
C GLY A 98 -4.26 1.75 -3.48
N VAL A 99 -3.63 1.16 -2.46
CA VAL A 99 -3.73 -0.28 -2.18
C VAL A 99 -5.14 -0.68 -1.78
N GLN A 100 -5.77 0.05 -0.87
CA GLN A 100 -7.15 -0.20 -0.45
C GLN A 100 -8.12 -0.07 -1.62
N ASP A 101 -8.02 1.00 -2.40
CA ASP A 101 -8.90 1.27 -3.54
C ASP A 101 -8.82 0.14 -4.57
N HIS A 102 -7.61 -0.34 -4.87
CA HIS A 102 -7.47 -1.47 -5.79
C HIS A 102 -8.08 -2.75 -5.22
N LEU A 103 -7.74 -3.08 -3.97
CA LEU A 103 -8.24 -4.26 -3.29
C LEU A 103 -9.78 -4.26 -3.21
N ALA A 104 -10.37 -3.16 -2.78
CA ALA A 104 -11.82 -3.04 -2.63
C ALA A 104 -12.55 -2.95 -3.99
N GLY A 105 -11.99 -2.22 -4.95
CA GLY A 105 -12.64 -1.91 -6.22
C GLY A 105 -12.50 -2.98 -7.30
N TYR A 106 -11.38 -3.70 -7.34
CA TYR A 106 -11.08 -4.65 -8.43
C TYR A 106 -10.97 -6.09 -7.93
N GLU A 107 -10.39 -6.29 -6.75
CA GLU A 107 -10.24 -7.63 -6.15
C GLU A 107 -11.40 -7.98 -5.20
N PHE A 108 -12.33 -7.03 -4.98
CA PHE A 108 -13.47 -7.14 -4.06
C PHE A 108 -13.09 -7.52 -2.62
N VAL A 109 -11.86 -7.19 -2.21
CA VAL A 109 -11.31 -7.46 -0.89
C VAL A 109 -11.57 -6.28 0.04
N GLN A 110 -12.40 -6.52 1.07
CA GLN A 110 -12.78 -5.52 2.05
C GLN A 110 -11.69 -5.35 3.13
N TRP A 111 -10.69 -4.49 2.87
CA TRP A 111 -9.56 -4.30 3.78
C TRP A 111 -9.01 -2.86 3.85
N PRO A 112 -8.55 -2.41 5.04
CA PRO A 112 -8.75 -3.05 6.34
C PRO A 112 -10.15 -2.75 6.88
N ALA A 113 -10.81 -3.74 7.48
CA ALA A 113 -12.14 -3.57 8.04
C ALA A 113 -12.12 -2.73 9.33
N CYS A 114 -13.10 -1.85 9.51
CA CYS A 114 -13.21 -1.05 10.72
C CYS A 114 -13.75 -1.89 11.91
N PRO A 115 -13.05 -1.93 13.06
CA PRO A 115 -13.53 -2.67 14.21
C PRO A 115 -14.89 -2.16 14.71
N GLY A 116 -15.89 -3.04 14.73
CA GLY A 116 -17.24 -2.74 15.21
C GLY A 116 -18.16 -2.02 14.22
N HIS A 117 -17.72 -1.81 12.97
CA HIS A 117 -18.55 -1.16 11.94
C HIS A 117 -18.54 -1.93 10.62
N GLN A 118 -19.54 -1.67 9.77
CA GLN A 118 -19.69 -2.28 8.44
C GLN A 118 -19.12 -1.39 7.33
N HIS A 119 -17.88 -0.92 7.51
CA HIS A 119 -17.16 -0.13 6.50
C HIS A 119 -15.64 -0.33 6.66
N LEU A 120 -14.87 0.09 5.65
CA LEU A 120 -13.42 0.04 5.71
C LEU A 120 -12.85 1.16 6.61
N LEU A 121 -11.64 0.96 7.11
CA LEU A 121 -10.83 2.05 7.64
C LEU A 121 -10.32 2.89 6.46
N ARG A 122 -10.18 4.20 6.67
CA ARG A 122 -9.61 5.11 5.69
C ARG A 122 -8.14 5.37 6.01
N ALA A 123 -7.27 5.34 5.00
CA ALA A 123 -5.91 5.84 5.14
C ALA A 123 -5.91 7.37 5.18
N GLY A 124 -5.11 7.97 6.06
CA GLY A 124 -4.98 9.42 6.15
C GLY A 124 -3.91 9.84 7.12
N VAL A 125 -3.72 11.15 7.26
CA VAL A 125 -2.77 11.73 8.20
C VAL A 125 -3.51 12.23 9.45
N VAL A 126 -3.01 11.84 10.63
CA VAL A 126 -3.49 12.30 11.93
C VAL A 126 -2.29 12.82 12.71
N GLY A 127 -2.18 14.15 12.84
CA GLY A 127 -0.96 14.76 13.36
C GLY A 127 0.19 14.61 12.36
N GLU A 128 1.27 13.96 12.78
CA GLU A 128 2.45 13.67 11.94
C GLU A 128 2.49 12.20 11.47
N ASP A 129 1.46 11.41 11.80
CA ASP A 129 1.42 9.98 11.52
C ASP A 129 0.43 9.62 10.43
N ALA A 130 0.86 8.72 9.52
CA ALA A 130 -0.04 8.03 8.61
C ALA A 130 -0.82 6.96 9.39
N CYS A 131 -2.14 7.07 9.41
CA CYS A 131 -3.04 6.27 10.23
C CYS A 131 -4.17 5.63 9.41
N TRP A 132 -4.59 4.43 9.83
CA TRP A 132 -5.91 3.90 9.54
C TRP A 132 -6.92 4.48 10.53
N SER A 133 -7.95 5.14 10.01
CA SER A 133 -8.97 5.81 10.83
C SER A 133 -10.38 5.36 10.47
N CYS A 134 -11.27 5.37 11.45
CA CYS A 134 -12.69 5.14 11.22
C CYS A 134 -13.29 6.35 10.47
N PRO A 135 -13.86 6.19 9.27
CA PRO A 135 -14.45 7.30 8.53
C PRO A 135 -15.66 7.94 9.26
N ASP A 136 -16.47 7.15 9.97
CA ASP A 136 -17.67 7.65 10.65
C ASP A 136 -17.35 8.47 11.91
N SER A 137 -16.37 8.03 12.71
CA SER A 137 -16.03 8.68 13.99
C SER A 137 -14.79 9.58 13.91
N GLY A 138 -14.02 9.52 12.82
CA GLY A 138 -12.71 10.16 12.68
C GLY A 138 -11.63 9.59 13.61
N ARG A 139 -11.95 8.57 14.42
CA ARG A 139 -11.02 8.01 15.41
C ARG A 139 -9.88 7.26 14.72
N PRO A 140 -8.60 7.56 15.04
CA PRO A 140 -7.48 6.73 14.60
C PRO A 140 -7.57 5.35 15.26
N VAL A 141 -7.43 4.31 14.46
CA VAL A 141 -7.46 2.91 14.92
C VAL A 141 -6.05 2.36 15.08
N ALA A 142 -5.16 2.63 14.12
CA ALA A 142 -3.76 2.25 14.18
C ALA A 142 -2.93 3.16 13.27
N VAL A 143 -1.66 3.37 13.63
CA VAL A 143 -0.65 3.86 12.68
C VAL A 143 -0.46 2.81 11.59
N ILE A 144 -0.29 3.23 10.33
CA ILE A 144 -0.04 2.31 9.21
C ILE A 144 1.29 1.58 9.47
N GLY A 145 1.27 0.26 9.41
CA GLY A 145 2.32 -0.68 9.82
C GLY A 145 2.13 -1.26 11.22
N ALA A 146 1.10 -0.85 11.96
CA ALA A 146 0.81 -1.31 13.31
C ALA A 146 -0.64 -1.85 13.45
N LEU A 147 -1.29 -2.23 12.35
CA LEU A 147 -2.62 -2.84 12.40
C LEU A 147 -2.52 -4.20 13.12
N ALA A 148 -3.27 -4.35 14.22
CA ALA A 148 -3.29 -5.60 14.95
C ALA A 148 -3.92 -6.71 14.09
N PRO A 149 -3.44 -7.96 14.20
CA PRO A 149 -4.07 -9.08 13.52
C PRO A 149 -5.53 -9.20 13.93
N THR A 150 -6.43 -9.19 12.95
CA THR A 150 -7.85 -9.42 13.21
C THR A 150 -8.04 -10.89 13.54
N ARG A 151 -8.47 -11.18 14.78
CA ARG A 151 -8.91 -12.52 15.16
C ARG A 151 -10.21 -12.81 14.40
N GLY A 152 -10.13 -13.72 13.44
CA GLY A 152 -11.31 -14.28 12.75
C GLY A 152 -12.18 -15.10 13.69
#